data_AF-A0A8T4ZTC2-F1
#
_entry.id   AF-A0A8T4ZTC2-F1
#
_cell.length_a   1.000
_cell.length_b   1.000
_cell.length_c   1.000
_cell.angle_alpha   90.00
_cell.angle_beta   90.00
_cell.angle_gamma   90.00
#
_symmetry.space_group_name_H-M   'P 1'
#
loop_
_entity.id
_entity.type
_entity.pdbx_description
1 polymer ?
#
loop_
_entity_poly.entity_id
_entity_poly.type
_entity_poly.pdbx_seq_one_letter_code
_entity_poly.pdbx_strand_id
1 'polypeptide(L)'
;MLRTNEDKLIKISVVGEIASPVIGRSIYDISSQGNPVVLPGVGGITYNLRVGDLACGWEADHVEPCVSLENKENDPRYGQGANTAFNVLSCIGNEATVISGAAKGEKGVVTGKHGGVDHVLVDFQPKVLEKLLLGDKVLVKAFGVGLKLLDYPEIKVMNTDPCFLKAMKPKPKDGKLEVPVAHEIPAAIMGAGLGQNHAYSGDYDIQ
;
A
#
# COMPACT_ATOMS: atom_id res chain seq x y z
N MET A 1 18.46 4.62 19.66
CA MET A 1 17.78 3.79 18.64
C MET A 1 16.66 3.04 19.34
N LEU A 2 15.45 3.03 18.79
CA LEU A 2 14.32 2.31 19.40
C LEU A 2 14.62 0.81 19.46
N ARG A 3 14.43 0.17 20.62
CA ARG A 3 14.53 -1.28 20.70
C ARG A 3 13.28 -1.92 20.12
N THR A 4 13.49 -2.84 19.19
CA THR A 4 12.43 -3.59 18.53
C THR A 4 12.68 -5.09 18.65
N ASN A 5 11.68 -5.90 18.29
CA ASN A 5 11.81 -7.34 18.08
C ASN A 5 12.14 -7.70 16.62
N GLU A 6 12.79 -6.80 15.87
CA GLU A 6 13.08 -6.98 14.44
C GLU A 6 13.83 -8.29 14.13
N ASP A 7 14.72 -8.70 15.03
CA ASP A 7 15.48 -9.95 14.98
C ASP A 7 14.59 -11.21 15.08
N LYS A 8 13.36 -11.07 15.58
CA LYS A 8 12.38 -12.15 15.73
C LYS A 8 11.32 -12.14 14.63
N LEU A 9 11.35 -11.16 13.72
CA LEU A 9 10.38 -11.07 12.64
C LEU A 9 10.73 -12.03 11.52
N ILE A 10 9.70 -12.53 10.85
CA ILE A 10 9.84 -13.40 9.69
C ILE A 10 9.70 -12.56 8.44
N LYS A 11 10.66 -12.73 7.53
CA LYS A 11 10.61 -12.21 6.17
C LYS A 11 10.12 -13.31 5.26
N ILE A 12 9.00 -13.08 4.58
CA ILE A 12 8.33 -14.10 3.76
C ILE A 12 8.08 -13.56 2.35
N SER A 13 8.13 -14.44 1.36
CA SER A 13 7.79 -14.10 -0.02
C SER A 13 6.27 -14.00 -0.18
N VAL A 14 5.82 -12.88 -0.72
CA VAL A 14 4.47 -12.75 -1.27
C VAL A 14 4.58 -12.22 -2.69
N VAL A 15 3.73 -12.69 -3.59
CA VAL A 15 3.79 -12.35 -5.02
C VAL A 15 2.46 -11.72 -5.39
N GLY A 16 2.52 -10.66 -6.19
CA GLY A 16 1.38 -10.13 -6.93
C GLY A 16 1.74 -10.04 -8.41
N GLU A 17 0.78 -9.72 -9.24
CA GLU A 17 0.96 -9.31 -10.63
C GLU A 17 0.36 -7.92 -10.85
N ILE A 18 0.88 -7.20 -11.82
CA ILE A 18 0.36 -5.86 -12.17
C ILE A 18 -1.11 -5.99 -12.58
N ALA A 19 -1.98 -5.40 -11.78
CA ALA A 19 -3.41 -5.45 -11.97
C ALA A 19 -3.83 -4.55 -13.13
N SER A 20 -4.85 -4.95 -13.89
CA SER A 20 -5.47 -4.04 -14.86
C SER A 20 -6.20 -2.92 -14.13
N PRO A 21 -6.33 -1.72 -14.72
CA PRO A 21 -7.33 -0.76 -14.28
C PRO A 21 -8.72 -1.40 -14.31
N VAL A 22 -9.55 -1.09 -13.31
CA VAL A 22 -10.92 -1.61 -13.24
C VAL A 22 -11.92 -0.47 -13.24
N ILE A 23 -12.99 -0.64 -14.02
CA ILE A 23 -14.20 0.17 -13.93
C ILE A 23 -15.27 -0.76 -13.37
N GLY A 24 -16.06 -0.26 -12.42
CA GLY A 24 -17.15 -1.01 -11.81
C GLY A 24 -18.27 -1.35 -12.82
N ARG A 25 -19.39 -1.85 -12.31
CA ARG A 25 -20.56 -2.15 -13.17
C ARG A 25 -21.14 -0.90 -13.85
N SER A 26 -20.95 0.27 -13.25
CA SER A 26 -21.31 1.57 -13.81
C SER A 26 -20.03 2.23 -14.36
N ILE A 27 -20.15 2.87 -15.52
CA ILE A 27 -19.08 3.75 -16.05
C ILE A 27 -19.05 5.11 -15.35
N TYR A 28 -20.14 5.47 -14.67
CA TYR A 28 -20.28 6.74 -13.98
C TYR A 28 -20.02 6.58 -12.49
N ASP A 29 -19.17 7.45 -11.96
CA ASP A 29 -19.07 7.78 -10.54
C ASP A 29 -19.95 8.99 -10.23
N ILE A 30 -20.36 9.12 -8.97
CA ILE A 30 -21.24 10.20 -8.52
C ILE A 30 -20.43 11.16 -7.64
N SER A 31 -20.24 12.39 -8.12
CA SER A 31 -19.57 13.45 -7.36
C SER A 31 -20.32 13.82 -6.08
N SER A 32 -19.66 14.52 -5.16
CA SER A 32 -20.28 15.04 -3.92
C SER A 32 -21.45 16.00 -4.15
N GLN A 33 -21.58 16.56 -5.37
CA GLN A 33 -22.70 17.41 -5.79
C GLN A 33 -23.83 16.63 -6.47
N GLY A 34 -23.73 15.31 -6.55
CA GLY A 34 -24.73 14.44 -7.19
C GLY A 34 -24.65 14.40 -8.72
N ASN A 35 -23.59 14.92 -9.33
CA ASN A 35 -23.39 14.86 -10.78
C ASN A 35 -22.65 13.58 -11.19
N PRO A 36 -23.07 12.90 -12.28
CA PRO A 36 -22.33 11.79 -12.84
C PRO A 36 -21.06 12.26 -13.53
N VAL A 37 -19.95 11.56 -13.30
CA VAL A 37 -18.64 11.83 -13.90
C VAL A 37 -18.02 10.52 -14.40
N VAL A 38 -17.09 10.60 -15.35
CA VAL A 38 -16.30 9.46 -15.84
C VAL A 38 -14.84 9.83 -15.65
N LEU A 39 -14.17 9.13 -14.73
CA LEU A 39 -12.83 9.47 -14.30
C LEU A 39 -11.92 8.23 -14.32
N PRO A 40 -10.60 8.39 -14.53
CA PRO A 40 -9.64 7.33 -14.23
C PRO A 40 -9.60 7.08 -12.72
N GLY A 41 -9.36 5.82 -12.33
CA GLY A 41 -9.26 5.45 -10.93
C GLY A 41 -8.27 4.33 -10.64
N VAL A 42 -8.73 3.32 -9.89
CA VAL A 42 -7.86 2.26 -9.35
C VAL A 42 -7.27 1.32 -10.42
N GLY A 43 -6.13 0.71 -10.08
CA GLY A 43 -5.46 -0.33 -10.85
C GLY A 43 -4.54 0.19 -11.96
N GLY A 44 -3.68 -0.70 -12.46
CA GLY A 44 -2.81 -0.42 -13.61
C GLY A 44 -1.42 0.13 -13.25
N ILE A 45 -0.85 0.77 -14.28
CA ILE A 45 0.41 1.51 -14.20
C ILE A 45 0.06 2.97 -14.46
N THR A 46 0.17 3.80 -13.43
CA THR A 46 -0.08 5.23 -13.50
C THR A 46 1.23 5.96 -13.81
N TYR A 47 1.35 6.45 -15.04
CA TYR A 47 2.62 6.98 -15.57
C TYR A 47 2.95 8.41 -15.10
N ASN A 48 1.94 9.19 -14.71
CA ASN A 48 2.05 10.63 -14.44
C ASN A 48 1.59 11.04 -13.03
N LEU A 49 1.43 10.08 -12.12
CA LEU A 49 1.17 10.31 -10.70
C LEU A 49 2.01 9.36 -9.86
N ARG A 50 2.81 9.90 -8.96
CA ARG A 50 3.76 9.15 -8.15
C ARG A 50 3.73 9.57 -6.68
N VAL A 51 4.32 8.74 -5.83
CA VAL A 51 4.53 9.11 -4.43
C VAL A 51 5.39 10.37 -4.33
N GLY A 52 4.87 11.36 -3.61
CA GLY A 52 5.46 12.68 -3.47
C GLY A 52 4.71 13.78 -4.22
N ASP A 53 3.88 13.41 -5.21
CA ASP A 53 2.97 14.35 -5.87
C ASP A 53 1.81 14.75 -4.95
N LEU A 54 1.07 15.79 -5.33
CA LEU A 54 -0.14 16.20 -4.61
C LEU A 54 -1.21 15.12 -4.72
N ALA A 55 -1.86 14.80 -3.60
CA ALA A 55 -2.98 13.85 -3.57
C ALA A 55 -4.25 14.42 -4.23
N CYS A 56 -4.43 15.74 -4.23
CA CYS A 56 -5.59 16.43 -4.77
C CYS A 56 -5.24 17.28 -6.00
N GLY A 57 -6.25 17.66 -6.78
CA GLY A 57 -6.10 18.53 -7.95
C GLY A 57 -6.01 17.79 -9.29
N TRP A 58 -6.36 16.51 -9.30
CA TRP A 58 -6.42 15.67 -10.49
C TRP A 58 -7.86 15.42 -10.90
N GLU A 59 -8.12 15.38 -12.22
CA GLU A 59 -9.37 14.87 -12.79
C GLU A 59 -9.37 13.33 -12.71
N ALA A 60 -9.55 12.80 -11.50
CA ALA A 60 -9.48 11.37 -11.19
C ALA A 60 -10.30 11.03 -9.94
N ASP A 61 -10.66 9.76 -9.76
CA ASP A 61 -11.31 9.24 -8.55
C ASP A 61 -10.58 7.98 -8.07
N HIS A 62 -10.09 7.95 -6.83
CA HIS A 62 -9.31 6.83 -6.28
C HIS A 62 -8.11 6.40 -7.15
N VAL A 63 -7.51 7.31 -7.93
CA VAL A 63 -6.33 6.96 -8.73
C VAL A 63 -5.18 6.52 -7.83
N GLU A 64 -4.61 5.37 -8.15
CA GLU A 64 -3.50 4.79 -7.40
C GLU A 64 -2.16 5.24 -8.03
N PRO A 65 -1.21 5.78 -7.26
CA PRO A 65 0.09 6.19 -7.80
C PRO A 65 0.94 4.97 -8.17
N CYS A 66 1.79 5.15 -9.17
CA CYS A 66 2.79 4.17 -9.60
C CYS A 66 2.20 2.87 -10.18
N VAL A 67 2.32 1.73 -9.48
CA VAL A 67 1.93 0.41 -9.99
C VAL A 67 1.07 -0.30 -8.96
N SER A 68 -0.12 -0.71 -9.38
CA SER A 68 -1.06 -1.48 -8.58
C SER A 68 -0.88 -2.97 -8.81
N LEU A 69 -0.77 -3.74 -7.73
CA LEU A 69 -0.54 -5.17 -7.75
C LEU A 69 -1.67 -5.92 -7.05
N GLU A 70 -2.05 -7.05 -7.62
CA GLU A 70 -3.02 -7.99 -7.06
C GLU A 70 -2.46 -9.41 -7.18
N ASN A 71 -2.68 -10.27 -6.19
CA ASN A 71 -2.47 -11.70 -6.37
C ASN A 71 -3.78 -12.36 -6.83
N LYS A 72 -3.81 -12.86 -8.06
CA LYS A 72 -5.00 -13.48 -8.66
C LYS A 72 -5.12 -14.99 -8.44
N GLU A 73 -4.25 -15.58 -7.62
CA GLU A 73 -4.32 -17.00 -7.30
C GLU A 73 -5.62 -17.31 -6.54
N ASN A 74 -6.43 -18.20 -7.12
CA ASN A 74 -7.70 -18.63 -6.55
C ASN A 74 -7.63 -20.14 -6.26
N ASP A 75 -7.08 -20.48 -5.09
CA ASP A 75 -6.95 -21.87 -4.64
C ASP A 75 -8.31 -22.37 -4.11
N PRO A 76 -8.85 -23.53 -4.56
CA PRO A 76 -10.16 -24.02 -4.10
C PRO A 76 -10.28 -24.22 -2.57
N ARG A 77 -9.17 -24.35 -1.84
CA ARG A 77 -9.14 -24.54 -0.37
C ARG A 77 -9.16 -23.21 0.38
N TYR A 78 -8.65 -22.14 -0.23
CA TYR A 78 -8.42 -20.85 0.43
C TYR A 78 -9.04 -19.65 -0.30
N GLY A 79 -9.65 -19.85 -1.47
CA GLY A 79 -10.18 -18.81 -2.34
C GLY A 79 -9.12 -17.76 -2.68
N GLN A 80 -9.46 -16.50 -2.42
CA GLN A 80 -8.58 -15.33 -2.57
C GLN A 80 -7.58 -15.17 -1.41
N GLY A 81 -7.34 -16.21 -0.62
CA GLY A 81 -6.43 -16.17 0.54
C GLY A 81 -5.01 -15.73 0.19
N ALA A 82 -4.57 -15.98 -1.05
CA ALA A 82 -3.29 -15.48 -1.54
C ALA A 82 -3.26 -13.95 -1.65
N ASN A 83 -4.32 -13.31 -2.16
CA ASN A 83 -4.42 -11.84 -2.20
C ASN A 83 -4.59 -11.24 -0.81
N THR A 84 -5.36 -11.89 0.06
CA THR A 84 -5.46 -11.48 1.47
C THR A 84 -4.08 -11.51 2.13
N ALA A 85 -3.30 -12.58 1.95
CA ALA A 85 -1.94 -12.67 2.47
C ALA A 85 -1.01 -11.61 1.85
N PHE A 86 -1.14 -11.34 0.55
CA PHE A 86 -0.37 -10.30 -0.14
C PHE A 86 -0.60 -8.92 0.48
N ASN A 87 -1.85 -8.54 0.72
CA ASN A 87 -2.23 -7.27 1.33
C ASN A 87 -1.89 -7.16 2.83
N VAL A 88 -2.05 -8.25 3.58
CA VAL A 88 -1.77 -8.29 5.03
C VAL A 88 -0.26 -8.25 5.32
N LEU A 89 0.53 -9.02 4.56
CA LEU A 89 1.95 -9.21 4.85
C LEU A 89 2.81 -8.09 4.25
N SER A 90 2.38 -7.48 3.14
CA SER A 90 3.10 -6.36 2.53
C SER A 90 3.03 -5.12 3.45
N CYS A 91 4.21 -4.60 3.78
CA CYS A 91 4.40 -3.42 4.61
C CYS A 91 5.04 -2.30 3.80
N ILE A 92 4.66 -1.05 4.09
CA ILE A 92 5.24 0.14 3.47
C ILE A 92 6.75 0.14 3.74
N GLY A 93 7.54 0.29 2.67
CA GLY A 93 8.99 0.21 2.69
C GLY A 93 9.58 -1.15 2.33
N ASN A 94 8.77 -2.20 2.13
CA ASN A 94 9.30 -3.50 1.70
C ASN A 94 9.89 -3.43 0.28
N GLU A 95 10.97 -4.17 0.06
CA GLU A 95 11.59 -4.35 -1.26
C GLU A 95 10.65 -5.17 -2.17
N ALA A 96 10.34 -4.61 -3.33
CA ALA A 96 9.64 -5.26 -4.42
C ALA A 96 10.62 -5.50 -5.59
N THR A 97 10.50 -6.63 -6.28
CA THR A 97 11.34 -6.98 -7.43
C THR A 97 10.46 -7.55 -8.54
N VAL A 98 10.58 -7.00 -9.74
CA VAL A 98 9.91 -7.56 -10.92
C VAL A 98 10.57 -8.90 -11.26
N ILE A 99 9.79 -9.97 -11.40
CA ILE A 99 10.31 -11.34 -11.63
C ILE A 99 9.94 -11.92 -13.01
N SER A 100 9.18 -11.18 -13.82
CA SER A 100 8.84 -11.50 -15.22
C SER A 100 9.01 -10.29 -16.15
N GLY A 101 8.70 -10.46 -17.44
CA GLY A 101 8.63 -9.35 -18.38
C GLY A 101 9.97 -8.69 -18.73
N ALA A 102 9.88 -7.58 -19.45
CA ALA A 102 11.05 -6.82 -19.92
C ALA A 102 11.78 -6.06 -18.80
N ALA A 103 11.09 -5.82 -17.68
CA ALA A 103 11.63 -5.16 -16.50
C ALA A 103 12.16 -6.13 -15.43
N LYS A 104 12.29 -7.43 -15.73
CA LYS A 104 12.75 -8.44 -14.75
C LYS A 104 14.07 -8.02 -14.09
N GLY A 105 14.08 -8.08 -12.76
CA GLY A 105 15.21 -7.72 -11.91
C GLY A 105 15.22 -6.25 -11.45
N GLU A 106 14.38 -5.39 -12.04
CA GLU A 106 14.20 -4.03 -11.56
C GLU A 106 13.56 -4.05 -10.16
N LYS A 107 14.02 -3.13 -9.30
CA LYS A 107 13.62 -3.03 -7.91
C LYS A 107 12.72 -1.83 -7.67
N GLY A 108 11.75 -2.02 -6.79
CA GLY A 108 10.83 -1.00 -6.32
C GLY A 108 10.61 -1.11 -4.82
N VAL A 109 9.69 -0.30 -4.30
CA VAL A 109 9.36 -0.25 -2.88
C VAL A 109 7.85 -0.20 -2.73
N VAL A 110 7.31 -0.98 -1.80
CA VAL A 110 5.88 -0.90 -1.42
C VAL A 110 5.60 0.47 -0.79
N THR A 111 4.63 1.18 -1.33
CA THR A 111 4.28 2.55 -0.91
C THR A 111 2.95 2.63 -0.16
N GLY A 112 2.07 1.67 -0.38
CA GLY A 112 0.74 1.65 0.22
C GLY A 112 -0.03 0.40 -0.15
N LYS A 113 -1.30 0.39 0.26
CA LYS A 113 -2.28 -0.62 -0.09
C LYS A 113 -3.67 0.00 -0.02
N HIS A 114 -4.56 -0.48 -0.86
CA HIS A 114 -5.90 0.05 -1.02
C HIS A 114 -6.92 -1.07 -0.80
N GLY A 115 -7.68 -0.96 0.29
CA GLY A 115 -8.68 -1.96 0.67
C GLY A 115 -9.92 -1.90 -0.22
N GLY A 116 -10.60 -3.04 -0.38
CA GLY A 116 -11.82 -3.13 -1.18
C GLY A 116 -11.55 -3.61 -2.60
N VAL A 117 -10.65 -2.93 -3.34
CA VAL A 117 -10.03 -3.50 -4.55
C VAL A 117 -8.87 -4.44 -4.20
N ASP A 118 -8.36 -4.35 -2.96
CA ASP A 118 -7.31 -5.18 -2.39
C ASP A 118 -6.02 -5.19 -3.22
N HIS A 119 -5.55 -3.98 -3.54
CA HIS A 119 -4.28 -3.73 -4.22
C HIS A 119 -3.15 -3.38 -3.26
N VAL A 120 -1.94 -3.84 -3.60
CA VAL A 120 -0.68 -3.33 -3.03
C VAL A 120 -0.03 -2.38 -4.04
N LEU A 121 0.40 -1.21 -3.57
CA LEU A 121 0.99 -0.17 -4.42
C LEU A 121 2.52 -0.22 -4.32
N VAL A 122 3.19 -0.16 -5.48
CA VAL A 122 4.66 -0.20 -5.55
C VAL A 122 5.19 0.92 -6.45
N ASP A 123 6.17 1.66 -5.94
CA ASP A 123 6.93 2.63 -6.73
C ASP A 123 8.16 1.99 -7.36
N PHE A 124 8.31 2.17 -8.66
CA PHE A 124 9.51 1.86 -9.43
C PHE A 124 10.04 3.14 -10.08
N GLN A 125 11.31 3.14 -10.47
CA GLN A 125 11.90 4.28 -11.19
C GLN A 125 11.13 4.56 -12.49
N PRO A 126 10.98 5.82 -12.95
CA PRO A 126 10.18 6.15 -14.14
C PRO A 126 10.54 5.34 -15.38
N LYS A 127 11.83 5.15 -15.66
CA LYS A 127 12.32 4.34 -16.79
C LYS A 127 11.92 2.86 -16.74
N VAL A 128 11.52 2.37 -15.56
CA VAL A 128 11.04 1.00 -15.35
C VAL A 128 9.57 0.91 -15.71
N LEU A 129 8.77 1.93 -15.37
CA LEU A 129 7.33 1.98 -15.69
C LEU A 129 7.07 1.76 -17.18
N GLU A 130 7.89 2.36 -18.05
CA GLU A 130 7.86 2.21 -19.52
C GLU A 130 8.10 0.79 -20.03
N LYS A 131 8.63 -0.11 -19.17
CA LYS A 131 8.94 -1.51 -19.51
C LYS A 131 7.97 -2.51 -18.89
N LEU A 132 7.14 -2.05 -17.95
CA LEU A 132 6.20 -2.90 -17.24
C LEU A 132 4.97 -3.17 -18.10
N LEU A 133 4.41 -4.36 -17.96
CA LEU A 133 3.16 -4.74 -18.59
C LEU A 133 2.17 -5.22 -17.53
N LEU A 134 0.87 -5.08 -17.82
CA LEU A 134 -0.17 -5.72 -17.02
C LEU A 134 0.08 -7.23 -16.96
N GLY A 135 -0.09 -7.83 -15.79
CA GLY A 135 0.20 -9.24 -15.52
C GLY A 135 1.68 -9.55 -15.24
N ASP A 136 2.60 -8.57 -15.33
CA ASP A 136 3.96 -8.80 -14.87
C ASP A 136 4.00 -9.11 -13.38
N LYS A 137 4.74 -10.15 -13.02
CA LYS A 137 4.84 -10.64 -11.64
C LYS A 137 5.86 -9.83 -10.87
N VAL A 138 5.49 -9.47 -9.65
CA VAL A 138 6.33 -8.76 -8.69
C VAL A 138 6.39 -9.57 -7.40
N LEU A 139 7.61 -9.90 -6.99
CA LEU A 139 7.90 -10.50 -5.70
C LEU A 139 8.14 -9.39 -4.68
N VAL A 140 7.37 -9.40 -3.59
CA VAL A 140 7.64 -8.57 -2.41
C VAL A 140 8.26 -9.45 -1.33
N LYS A 141 9.38 -8.98 -0.77
CA LYS A 141 9.96 -9.57 0.44
C LYS A 141 9.25 -8.97 1.66
N ALA A 142 8.04 -9.48 1.94
CA ALA A 142 7.20 -8.99 3.02
C ALA A 142 7.89 -9.11 4.38
N PHE A 143 7.95 -7.99 5.11
CA PHE A 143 8.65 -7.90 6.39
C PHE A 143 8.13 -6.73 7.23
N GLY A 144 7.65 -6.98 8.45
CA GLY A 144 7.18 -5.93 9.35
C GLY A 144 5.96 -6.30 10.19
N VAL A 145 5.12 -7.23 9.72
CA VAL A 145 4.00 -7.75 10.52
C VAL A 145 4.54 -8.40 11.81
N GLY A 146 3.98 -7.98 12.95
CA GLY A 146 4.42 -8.42 14.28
C GLY A 146 5.53 -7.56 14.90
N LEU A 147 5.96 -6.49 14.24
CA LEU A 147 6.90 -5.52 14.80
C LEU A 147 6.33 -4.89 16.09
N LYS A 148 7.19 -4.80 17.11
CA LYS A 148 6.87 -4.26 18.43
C LYS A 148 7.98 -3.32 18.87
N LEU A 149 7.58 -2.24 19.55
CA LEU A 149 8.48 -1.37 20.30
C LEU A 149 8.65 -1.95 21.71
N LEU A 150 9.84 -2.43 22.04
CA LEU A 150 10.07 -3.14 23.31
C LEU A 150 10.03 -2.20 24.51
N ASP A 151 10.45 -0.96 24.32
CA ASP A 151 10.43 0.06 25.37
C ASP A 151 9.07 0.79 25.45
N TYR A 152 8.17 0.56 24.49
CA TYR A 152 6.84 1.19 24.40
C TYR A 152 5.74 0.15 24.08
N PRO A 153 5.47 -0.81 24.98
CA PRO A 153 4.61 -1.96 24.70
C PRO A 153 3.14 -1.60 24.40
N GLU A 154 2.68 -0.43 24.87
CA GLU A 154 1.34 0.13 24.62
C GLU A 154 1.21 0.65 23.18
N ILE A 155 2.31 1.11 22.56
CA ILE A 155 2.32 1.65 21.19
C ILE A 155 2.39 0.48 20.20
N LYS A 156 1.32 0.33 19.41
CA LYS A 156 1.27 -0.68 18.34
C LYS A 156 1.78 -0.09 17.04
N VAL A 157 2.69 -0.82 16.41
CA VAL A 157 3.21 -0.51 15.09
C VAL A 157 2.75 -1.61 14.15
N MET A 158 2.27 -1.23 12.96
CA MET A 158 1.78 -2.16 11.94
C MET A 158 2.04 -1.60 10.54
N ASN A 159 1.95 -2.46 9.53
CA ASN A 159 2.07 -2.10 8.11
C ASN A 159 3.37 -1.39 7.69
N THR A 160 4.45 -1.50 8.48
CA THR A 160 5.69 -0.75 8.26
C THR A 160 6.91 -1.67 8.26
N ASP A 161 7.78 -1.51 7.27
CA ASP A 161 9.10 -2.13 7.27
C ASP A 161 9.94 -1.55 8.43
N PRO A 162 10.67 -2.37 9.21
CA PRO A 162 11.52 -1.86 10.29
C PRO A 162 12.56 -0.82 9.85
N CYS A 163 13.06 -0.89 8.61
CA CYS A 163 13.94 0.11 8.03
C CYS A 163 13.19 1.41 7.73
N PHE A 164 11.94 1.33 7.28
CA PHE A 164 11.11 2.51 7.06
C PHE A 164 10.76 3.21 8.38
N LEU A 165 10.45 2.46 9.44
CA LEU A 165 10.28 3.01 10.78
C LEU A 165 11.51 3.80 11.24
N LYS A 166 12.72 3.30 10.98
CA LYS A 166 13.97 4.02 11.29
C LYS A 166 14.09 5.30 10.45
N ALA A 167 13.70 5.24 9.17
CA ALA A 167 13.74 6.39 8.26
C ALA A 167 12.77 7.52 8.63
N MET A 168 11.63 7.19 9.27
CA MET A 168 10.69 8.17 9.84
C MET A 168 11.27 8.95 11.02
N LYS A 169 12.40 8.51 11.60
CA LYS A 169 13.11 9.15 12.72
C LYS A 169 12.22 9.50 13.94
N PRO A 170 11.38 8.57 14.44
CA PRO A 170 10.66 8.77 15.69
C PRO A 170 11.62 8.95 16.88
N LYS A 171 11.30 9.86 17.80
CA LYS A 171 12.18 10.31 18.89
C LYS A 171 11.58 9.99 20.26
N PRO A 172 12.24 9.15 21.07
CA PRO A 172 11.97 9.05 22.51
C PRO A 172 12.11 10.40 23.20
N LYS A 173 11.11 10.80 23.99
CA LYS A 173 11.18 12.00 24.83
C LYS A 173 10.19 11.89 25.99
N ASP A 174 10.66 12.08 27.22
CA ASP A 174 9.84 12.13 28.44
C ASP A 174 8.85 10.96 28.58
N GLY A 175 9.30 9.73 28.28
CA GLY A 175 8.46 8.52 28.32
C GLY A 175 7.45 8.40 27.17
N LYS A 176 7.48 9.31 26.19
CA LYS A 176 6.66 9.33 24.98
C LYS A 176 7.50 9.07 23.73
N LEU A 177 6.81 8.92 22.60
CA LEU A 177 7.40 8.82 21.27
C LEU A 177 6.89 9.98 20.40
N GLU A 178 7.78 10.91 20.04
CA GLU A 178 7.48 11.97 19.08
C GLU A 178 7.69 11.44 17.65
N VAL A 179 6.69 11.60 16.78
CA VAL A 179 6.73 11.17 15.37
C VAL A 179 6.49 12.39 14.49
N PRO A 180 7.36 12.70 13.51
CA PRO A 180 7.14 13.83 12.62
C PRO A 180 5.96 13.56 11.69
N VAL A 181 5.03 14.51 11.61
CA VAL A 181 3.88 14.49 10.70
C VAL A 181 3.78 15.82 9.96
N ALA A 182 3.19 15.81 8.77
CA ALA A 182 2.90 17.04 8.04
C ALA A 182 1.62 17.72 8.55
N HIS A 183 0.62 16.93 8.97
CA HIS A 183 -0.71 17.40 9.37
C HIS A 183 -1.25 16.55 10.53
N GLU A 184 -2.12 17.15 11.34
CA GLU A 184 -2.97 16.48 12.32
C GLU A 184 -4.41 16.52 11.82
N ILE A 185 -5.06 15.36 11.68
CA ILE A 185 -6.35 15.23 10.98
C ILE A 185 -7.47 14.96 12.00
N PRO A 186 -8.54 15.77 12.04
CA PRO A 186 -9.68 15.53 12.94
C PRO A 186 -10.41 14.23 12.61
N ALA A 187 -10.85 13.51 13.65
CA ALA A 187 -11.61 12.26 13.46
C ALA A 187 -12.92 12.44 12.66
N ALA A 188 -13.52 13.63 12.71
CA ALA A 188 -14.81 13.92 12.06
C ALA A 188 -14.76 13.94 10.53
N ILE A 189 -13.57 14.02 9.92
CA ILE A 189 -13.39 13.99 8.46
C ILE A 189 -12.80 12.67 7.96
N MET A 190 -12.77 11.65 8.82
CA MET A 190 -12.38 10.30 8.42
C MET A 190 -13.61 9.53 7.93
N GLY A 191 -13.46 8.77 6.84
CA GLY A 191 -14.58 8.28 6.03
C GLY A 191 -14.60 6.78 5.77
N ALA A 192 -14.69 6.43 4.48
CA ALA A 192 -14.79 5.04 4.03
C ALA A 192 -13.62 4.21 4.57
N GLY A 193 -13.90 2.94 4.90
CA GLY A 193 -12.94 2.06 5.60
C GLY A 193 -13.08 2.05 7.13
N LEU A 194 -13.81 2.99 7.73
CA LEU A 194 -14.16 2.89 9.16
C LEU A 194 -15.04 1.65 9.45
N GLY A 195 -14.79 0.99 10.58
CA GLY A 195 -15.55 -0.19 11.03
C GLY A 195 -15.04 -1.53 10.49
N GLN A 196 -13.95 -1.55 9.72
CA GLN A 196 -13.29 -2.80 9.32
C GLN A 196 -12.78 -3.59 10.53
N ASN A 197 -12.79 -4.91 10.43
CA ASN A 197 -12.43 -5.82 11.53
C ASN A 197 -10.95 -5.73 11.95
N HIS A 198 -10.10 -5.14 11.11
CA HIS A 198 -8.69 -4.94 11.36
C HIS A 198 -8.13 -3.78 10.52
N ALA A 199 -6.90 -3.36 10.81
CA ALA A 199 -6.18 -2.33 10.05
C ALA A 199 -5.00 -2.88 9.23
N TYR A 200 -4.98 -4.19 8.92
CA TYR A 200 -3.80 -4.84 8.33
C TYR A 200 -3.84 -5.05 6.81
N SER A 201 -4.98 -5.03 6.14
CA SER A 201 -5.03 -5.37 4.70
C SER A 201 -5.31 -4.19 3.77
N GLY A 202 -5.60 -3.01 4.31
CA GLY A 202 -6.02 -1.86 3.51
C GLY A 202 -5.83 -0.55 4.26
N ASP A 203 -6.54 0.45 3.78
CA ASP A 203 -6.55 1.85 4.18
C ASP A 203 -7.97 2.32 4.53
N TYR A 204 -8.11 3.63 4.73
CA TYR A 204 -9.35 4.34 5.00
C TYR A 204 -9.18 5.81 4.64
N ASP A 205 -10.29 6.48 4.35
CA ASP A 205 -10.26 7.75 3.64
C ASP A 205 -10.27 8.97 4.56
N ILE A 206 -9.62 10.03 4.10
CA ILE A 206 -9.84 11.42 4.55
C ILE A 206 -10.80 12.05 3.55
N GLN A 207 -11.96 12.54 4.00
CA GLN A 207 -13.05 13.07 3.15
C GLN A 207 -12.94 14.56 2.87
#